data_AF-A0A9E2VS53-F1
#
_entry.id   AF-A0A9E2VS53-F1
#
_cell.length_a   1.000
_cell.length_b   1.000
_cell.length_c   1.000
_cell.angle_alpha   90.00
_cell.angle_beta   90.00
_cell.angle_gamma   90.00
#
_symmetry.space_group_name_H-M   'P 1'
#
loop_
_entity.id
_entity.type
_entity.pdbx_description
1 polymer ?
#
loop_
_entity_poly.entity_id
_entity_poly.type
_entity_poly.pdbx_seq_one_letter_code
_entity_poly.pdbx_strand_id
1 'polypeptide(L)'
;MRSTLRSSPQSTPAFSLIEVLIGVLILALGLLGLAAVFPVVVRQQRTAADQTQGLIVARNAEAYLRGHTLTTTRSVPNASVPGGGLLAPSDPIPEQNRRGLDILRYQGVTATNPYSTWSFNAANPDRPGPWEIPTYSLVYTNPDRGNMLVAATNQTAGVQFAQRDRLWPAAYSSVDTRVDDNKYANEPRYIWDVATRRVDPGTPSNVGDDGIQFAVFVRRIDSSIRVSRRDLINDPNDPLRLSRPTRDLRLADVLTGDRLGLGGVVTLQRAEHRVAVAVTNNSNSPVPTLNGEGEYAMPMRMQIEAIDDPDGQGLSRFLLPSSATDIQRRLLREPGQKFVDNLGNIYTVVKATFDKNPPNTSNPPEVQPENERRSILVSPAASANAAALAASGDLQVVFTPQVPAAVHVFTMEPR
;
A
#
# COMPACT_ATOMS: atom_id res chain seq x y z
N MET A 1 86.06 -45.16 2.08
CA MET A 1 85.85 -43.96 1.24
C MET A 1 84.39 -43.92 0.81
N ARG A 2 83.66 -42.86 1.19
CA ARG A 2 82.21 -42.68 0.96
C ARG A 2 81.92 -42.37 -0.51
N SER A 3 81.12 -43.21 -1.15
CA SER A 3 80.55 -42.95 -2.48
C SER A 3 79.38 -41.98 -2.35
N THR A 4 79.58 -40.74 -2.82
CA THR A 4 78.54 -39.73 -2.94
C THR A 4 77.78 -39.95 -4.25
N LEU A 5 76.63 -40.63 -4.18
CA LEU A 5 75.68 -40.75 -5.28
C LEU A 5 75.11 -39.35 -5.60
N ARG A 6 75.50 -38.78 -6.74
CA ARG A 6 74.87 -37.57 -7.30
C ARG A 6 73.45 -37.89 -7.71
N SER A 7 72.46 -37.30 -7.04
CA SER A 7 71.08 -37.28 -7.50
C SER A 7 70.99 -36.46 -8.78
N SER A 8 70.68 -37.10 -9.91
CA SER A 8 70.27 -36.40 -11.13
C SER A 8 69.03 -35.55 -10.82
N PRO A 9 68.99 -34.27 -11.21
CA PRO A 9 67.81 -33.43 -11.00
C PRO A 9 66.66 -34.06 -11.80
N GLN A 10 65.68 -34.61 -11.08
CA GLN A 10 64.43 -35.05 -11.69
C GLN A 10 63.76 -33.81 -12.28
N SER A 11 63.58 -33.75 -13.60
CA SER A 11 62.75 -32.71 -14.19
C SER A 11 61.34 -32.89 -13.67
N THR A 12 60.89 -31.97 -12.83
CA THR A 12 59.48 -31.89 -12.47
C THR A 12 58.67 -31.71 -13.76
N PRO A 13 57.69 -32.57 -14.05
CA PRO A 13 56.88 -32.44 -15.25
C PRO A 13 56.15 -31.08 -15.22
N ALA A 14 56.26 -30.32 -16.31
CA ALA A 14 55.51 -29.09 -16.50
C ALA A 14 54.04 -29.42 -16.86
N PHE A 15 53.11 -28.54 -16.47
CA PHE A 15 51.69 -28.66 -16.81
C PHE A 15 51.48 -28.71 -18.33
N SER A 16 50.62 -29.61 -18.80
CA SER A 16 50.29 -29.69 -20.22
C SER A 16 49.37 -28.55 -20.64
N LEU A 17 49.46 -28.12 -21.90
CA LEU A 17 48.58 -27.08 -22.46
C LEU A 17 47.10 -27.42 -22.27
N ILE A 18 46.73 -28.70 -22.43
CA ILE A 18 45.35 -29.16 -22.27
C ILE A 18 44.87 -29.05 -20.83
N GLU A 19 45.74 -29.30 -19.86
CA GLU A 19 45.44 -29.17 -18.44
C GLU A 19 45.20 -27.70 -18.04
N VAL A 20 46.02 -26.78 -18.57
CA VAL A 20 45.81 -25.34 -18.39
C VAL A 20 44.50 -24.89 -19.03
N LEU A 21 44.19 -25.35 -20.25
CA LEU A 21 42.92 -25.03 -20.94
C LEU A 21 41.69 -25.53 -20.18
N ILE A 22 41.75 -26.75 -19.64
CA ILE A 22 40.67 -27.31 -18.80
C ILE A 22 40.53 -26.48 -17.52
N GLY A 23 41.65 -26.08 -16.89
CA GLY A 23 41.63 -25.21 -15.72
C GLY A 23 40.95 -23.85 -15.98
N VAL A 24 41.29 -23.20 -17.10
CA VAL A 24 40.67 -21.94 -17.52
C VAL A 24 39.18 -22.12 -17.82
N LEU A 25 38.80 -23.22 -18.48
CA LEU A 25 37.39 -23.52 -18.78
C LEU A 25 36.56 -23.70 -17.49
N ILE A 26 37.07 -24.48 -16.53
CA ILE A 26 36.40 -24.71 -15.24
C ILE A 26 36.30 -23.38 -14.46
N LEU A 27 37.36 -22.58 -14.45
CA LEU A 27 37.34 -21.26 -13.81
C LEU A 27 36.30 -20.34 -14.45
N ALA A 28 36.24 -20.28 -15.78
CA ALA A 28 35.27 -19.47 -16.50
C ALA A 28 33.82 -19.90 -16.21
N LEU A 29 33.55 -21.22 -16.17
CA LEU A 29 32.24 -21.75 -15.79
C LEU A 29 31.88 -21.43 -14.34
N GLY A 30 32.85 -21.51 -13.41
CA GLY A 30 32.65 -21.14 -12.01
C GLY A 30 32.31 -19.65 -11.83
N LEU A 31 33.05 -18.76 -12.52
CA LEU A 31 32.77 -17.32 -12.51
C LEU A 31 31.42 -16.98 -13.15
N LEU A 32 31.03 -17.70 -14.21
CA LEU A 32 29.71 -17.57 -14.84
C LEU A 32 28.58 -18.00 -13.89
N GLY A 33 28.77 -19.09 -13.15
CA GLY A 33 27.84 -19.52 -12.11
C GLY A 33 27.66 -18.49 -11.00
N LEU A 34 28.75 -17.86 -10.55
CA LEU A 34 28.70 -16.80 -9.54
C LEU A 34 27.98 -15.55 -10.05
N ALA A 35 28.23 -15.16 -11.31
CA ALA A 35 27.56 -14.03 -11.94
C ALA A 35 26.03 -14.21 -12.01
N ALA A 36 25.55 -15.46 -12.19
CA ALA A 36 24.12 -15.77 -12.23
C ALA A 36 23.41 -15.58 -10.87
N VAL A 37 24.13 -15.62 -9.74
CA VAL A 37 23.55 -15.50 -8.39
C VAL A 37 23.36 -14.03 -7.98
N PHE A 38 24.17 -13.11 -8.50
CA PHE A 38 24.13 -11.69 -8.11
C PHE A 38 22.75 -11.04 -8.25
N PRO A 39 22.00 -11.19 -9.36
CA PRO A 39 20.69 -10.55 -9.49
C PRO A 39 19.69 -11.01 -8.42
N VAL A 40 19.76 -12.29 -8.04
CA VAL A 40 18.90 -12.86 -6.99
C VAL A 40 19.23 -12.25 -5.64
N VAL A 41 20.52 -12.16 -5.29
CA VAL A 41 20.98 -11.55 -4.03
C VAL A 41 20.60 -10.07 -3.96
N VAL A 42 20.80 -9.30 -5.04
CA VAL A 42 20.41 -7.89 -5.10
C VAL A 42 18.91 -7.72 -4.90
N ARG A 43 18.09 -8.58 -5.54
CA ARG A 43 16.64 -8.57 -5.35
C ARG A 43 16.26 -8.91 -3.91
N GLN A 44 16.89 -9.91 -3.30
CA GLN A 44 16.63 -10.30 -1.92
C GLN A 44 17.02 -9.20 -0.93
N GLN A 45 18.22 -8.62 -1.08
CA GLN A 45 18.70 -7.51 -0.26
C GLN A 45 17.79 -6.30 -0.37
N ARG A 46 17.35 -5.97 -1.59
CA ARG A 46 16.39 -4.89 -1.83
C ARG A 46 15.06 -5.19 -1.14
N THR A 47 14.49 -6.39 -1.30
CA THR A 47 13.25 -6.77 -0.60
C THR A 47 13.40 -6.68 0.91
N ALA A 48 14.52 -7.16 1.47
CA ALA A 48 14.78 -7.09 2.90
C ALA A 48 14.90 -5.64 3.41
N ALA A 49 15.67 -4.80 2.71
CA ALA A 49 15.83 -3.39 3.04
C ALA A 49 14.48 -2.67 3.06
N ASP A 50 13.62 -2.96 2.09
CA ASP A 50 12.32 -2.33 1.99
C ASP A 50 11.30 -2.83 3.00
N GLN A 51 11.37 -4.08 3.42
CA GLN A 51 10.57 -4.57 4.54
C GLN A 51 10.97 -3.85 5.83
N THR A 52 12.28 -3.72 6.10
CA THR A 52 12.77 -3.02 7.29
C THR A 52 12.40 -1.54 7.27
N GLN A 53 12.68 -0.83 6.16
CA GLN A 53 12.35 0.59 6.02
C GLN A 53 10.84 0.81 6.02
N GLY A 54 10.08 -0.04 5.33
CA GLY A 54 8.62 0.02 5.29
C GLY A 54 7.99 -0.10 6.67
N LEU A 55 8.49 -1.00 7.53
CA LEU A 55 8.00 -1.13 8.90
C LEU A 55 8.30 0.12 9.74
N ILE A 56 9.47 0.73 9.57
CA ILE A 56 9.81 2.01 10.23
C ILE A 56 8.82 3.10 9.79
N VAL A 57 8.55 3.22 8.48
CA VAL A 57 7.56 4.18 7.96
C VAL A 57 6.18 3.92 8.55
N ALA A 58 5.75 2.65 8.63
CA ALA A 58 4.44 2.29 9.15
C ALA A 58 4.27 2.66 10.62
N ARG A 59 5.32 2.47 11.44
CA ARG A 59 5.33 2.90 12.85
C ARG A 59 5.33 4.42 13.00
N ASN A 60 6.01 5.13 12.11
CA ASN A 60 5.97 6.59 12.11
C ASN A 60 4.60 7.12 11.68
N ALA A 61 3.94 6.46 10.72
CA ALA A 61 2.57 6.75 10.34
C ALA A 61 1.61 6.47 11.52
N GLU A 62 1.79 5.37 12.25
CA GLU A 62 1.03 5.12 13.50
C GLU A 62 1.27 6.24 14.53
N ALA A 63 2.52 6.60 14.81
CA ALA A 63 2.84 7.66 15.77
C ALA A 63 2.23 9.01 15.33
N TYR A 64 2.29 9.32 14.04
CA TYR A 64 1.65 10.49 13.45
C TYR A 64 0.12 10.45 13.63
N LEU A 65 -0.52 9.33 13.29
CA LEU A 65 -1.97 9.14 13.42
C LEU A 65 -2.42 9.20 14.88
N ARG A 66 -1.62 8.69 15.84
CA ARG A 66 -1.91 8.78 17.28
C ARG A 66 -1.68 10.19 17.85
N GLY A 67 -0.74 10.94 17.29
CA GLY A 67 -0.44 12.31 17.70
C GLY A 67 -1.31 13.37 17.03
N HIS A 68 -2.04 12.99 15.97
CA HIS A 68 -2.85 13.93 15.21
C HIS A 68 -4.00 14.46 16.08
N THR A 69 -4.10 15.78 16.21
CA THR A 69 -5.12 16.41 17.08
C THR A 69 -6.52 16.02 16.65
N LEU A 70 -6.78 16.00 15.35
CA LEU A 70 -8.08 15.59 14.84
C LEU A 70 -8.41 14.12 15.15
N THR A 71 -7.48 13.16 15.18
CA THR A 71 -7.84 11.77 15.55
C THR A 71 -8.04 11.58 17.06
N THR A 72 -7.57 12.53 17.87
CA THR A 72 -7.60 12.46 19.35
C THR A 72 -8.59 13.43 20.00
N THR A 73 -9.16 14.37 19.24
CA THR A 73 -10.14 15.34 19.76
C THR A 73 -11.45 14.61 20.04
N ARG A 74 -11.80 14.49 21.32
CA ARG A 74 -13.10 13.98 21.78
C ARG A 74 -14.23 14.91 21.35
N SER A 75 -15.37 14.35 20.94
CA SER A 75 -16.58 15.17 20.77
C SER A 75 -16.96 15.81 22.09
N VAL A 76 -17.43 17.06 22.01
CA VAL A 76 -17.87 17.80 23.18
C VAL A 76 -19.36 17.51 23.37
N PRO A 77 -19.79 16.81 24.44
CA PRO A 77 -21.19 16.46 24.64
C PRO A 77 -22.10 17.69 24.87
N ASN A 78 -21.53 18.86 25.13
CA ASN A 78 -22.22 20.01 25.71
C ASN A 78 -21.89 21.36 25.05
N ALA A 79 -21.67 21.40 23.73
CA ALA A 79 -21.80 22.68 23.04
C ALA A 79 -23.28 23.05 23.02
N SER A 80 -23.66 23.94 23.93
CA SER A 80 -25.00 24.49 24.10
C SER A 80 -25.63 24.77 22.74
N VAL A 81 -26.71 24.07 22.43
CA VAL A 81 -27.54 24.42 21.28
C VAL A 81 -28.01 25.86 21.53
N PRO A 82 -27.77 26.80 20.60
CA PRO A 82 -28.30 28.16 20.73
C PRO A 82 -29.83 28.08 20.81
N GLY A 83 -30.39 28.17 22.02
CA GLY A 83 -31.82 27.91 22.25
C GLY A 83 -32.24 27.34 23.61
N GLY A 84 -31.32 26.88 24.47
CA GLY A 84 -31.62 26.77 25.91
C GLY A 84 -32.24 25.45 26.39
N GLY A 85 -31.56 24.33 26.13
CA GLY A 85 -31.73 23.09 26.91
C GLY A 85 -30.38 22.41 27.06
N LEU A 86 -30.02 21.98 28.27
CA LEU A 86 -28.96 20.98 28.42
C LEU A 86 -29.47 19.72 27.71
N LEU A 87 -28.73 19.25 26.70
CA LEU A 87 -29.02 17.96 26.09
C LEU A 87 -28.99 16.90 27.19
N ALA A 88 -30.00 16.03 27.23
CA ALA A 88 -29.93 14.88 28.11
C ALA A 88 -28.70 14.04 27.72
N PRO A 89 -28.03 13.34 28.66
CA PRO A 89 -26.92 12.45 28.32
C PRO A 89 -27.25 11.39 27.26
N SER A 90 -28.54 11.13 27.03
CA SER A 90 -29.07 10.24 25.99
C SER A 90 -29.31 10.90 24.63
N ASP A 91 -29.26 12.22 24.54
CA ASP A 91 -29.54 12.91 23.28
C ASP A 91 -28.33 12.76 22.33
N PRO A 92 -28.56 12.44 21.05
CA PRO A 92 -27.48 12.33 20.10
C PRO A 92 -26.75 13.67 19.98
N ILE A 93 -25.42 13.65 20.19
CA ILE A 93 -24.57 14.83 20.02
C ILE A 93 -24.82 15.41 18.62
N PRO A 94 -25.19 16.69 18.46
CA PRO A 94 -25.41 17.30 17.15
C PRO A 94 -24.19 17.11 16.24
N GLU A 95 -24.39 16.82 14.95
CA GLU A 95 -23.31 16.54 13.99
C GLU A 95 -22.22 17.62 13.98
N GLN A 96 -22.62 18.88 14.09
CA GLN A 96 -21.73 20.05 14.18
C GLN A 96 -20.78 20.07 15.40
N ASN A 97 -21.12 19.35 16.47
CA ASN A 97 -20.32 19.27 17.70
C ASN A 97 -19.41 18.04 17.72
N ARG A 98 -19.49 17.19 16.71
CA ARG A 98 -18.63 16.02 16.62
C ARG A 98 -17.23 16.41 16.19
N ARG A 99 -16.25 15.76 16.81
CA ARG A 99 -14.83 15.95 16.52
C ARG A 99 -14.16 14.58 16.45
N GLY A 100 -13.07 14.55 15.70
CA GLY A 100 -12.23 13.38 15.54
C GLY A 100 -12.91 12.09 15.17
N LEU A 101 -12.58 11.00 15.88
CA LEU A 101 -13.08 9.66 15.55
C LEU A 101 -14.62 9.60 15.66
N ASP A 102 -15.25 10.46 16.44
CA ASP A 102 -16.71 10.52 16.54
C ASP A 102 -17.39 11.03 15.27
N ILE A 103 -16.68 11.79 14.43
CA ILE A 103 -17.17 12.14 13.09
C ILE A 103 -17.34 10.86 12.27
N LEU A 104 -16.44 9.88 12.44
CA LEU A 104 -16.51 8.58 11.77
C LEU A 104 -17.57 7.65 12.39
N ARG A 105 -18.01 7.92 13.62
CA ARG A 105 -18.99 7.07 14.35
C ARG A 105 -20.43 7.29 13.90
N TYR A 106 -20.80 8.52 13.53
CA TYR A 106 -22.19 8.82 13.23
C TYR A 106 -22.49 8.71 11.74
N GLN A 107 -22.81 7.48 11.33
CA GLN A 107 -23.68 7.31 10.19
C GLN A 107 -25.07 6.92 10.65
N GLY A 108 -25.95 7.92 10.64
CA GLY A 108 -27.37 7.77 10.40
C GLY A 108 -28.09 6.64 11.13
N VAL A 109 -28.45 6.88 12.40
CA VAL A 109 -29.52 6.14 13.09
C VAL A 109 -30.89 6.32 12.38
N THR A 110 -30.98 7.14 11.33
CA THR A 110 -32.20 7.37 10.54
C THR A 110 -32.15 6.89 9.08
N ALA A 111 -31.07 6.26 8.60
CA ALA A 111 -31.04 5.76 7.22
C ALA A 111 -31.61 4.34 7.14
N THR A 112 -32.87 4.20 6.72
CA THR A 112 -33.50 2.96 6.22
C THR A 112 -32.84 2.42 4.94
N ASN A 113 -31.61 2.82 4.63
CA ASN A 113 -30.84 2.38 3.50
C ASN A 113 -29.80 1.35 3.98
N PRO A 114 -29.97 0.04 3.69
CA PRO A 114 -29.01 -1.00 4.07
C PRO A 114 -27.64 -0.87 3.37
N TYR A 115 -27.47 0.12 2.50
CA TYR A 115 -26.24 0.36 1.73
C TYR A 115 -25.50 1.65 2.09
N SER A 116 -25.94 2.41 3.11
CA SER A 116 -25.28 3.66 3.52
C SER A 116 -24.86 3.69 4.99
N THR A 117 -24.09 2.73 5.45
CA THR A 117 -23.41 2.80 6.76
C THR A 117 -22.13 1.97 6.69
N TRP A 118 -21.15 2.21 7.56
CA TRP A 118 -20.09 1.27 7.91
C TRP A 118 -20.77 -0.03 8.34
N SER A 119 -21.17 -0.85 7.37
CA SER A 119 -22.36 -1.69 7.56
C SER A 119 -21.99 -2.89 8.40
N PHE A 120 -22.39 -2.82 9.66
CA PHE A 120 -22.60 -3.99 10.49
C PHE A 120 -23.43 -4.99 9.70
N ASN A 121 -23.02 -6.24 9.72
CA ASN A 121 -23.99 -7.28 9.45
C ASN A 121 -24.98 -7.23 10.62
N ALA A 122 -26.14 -6.60 10.43
CA ALA A 122 -27.15 -6.45 11.48
C ALA A 122 -27.60 -7.82 12.04
N ALA A 123 -27.32 -8.92 11.33
CA ALA A 123 -27.56 -10.27 11.80
C ALA A 123 -26.50 -10.79 12.81
N ASN A 124 -25.34 -10.13 12.95
CA ASN A 124 -24.28 -10.55 13.87
C ASN A 124 -23.47 -9.34 14.40
N PRO A 125 -23.92 -8.71 15.51
CA PRO A 125 -23.23 -7.57 16.13
C PRO A 125 -21.83 -7.90 16.67
N ASP A 126 -21.48 -9.18 16.82
CA ASP A 126 -20.17 -9.61 17.31
C ASP A 126 -19.09 -9.62 16.20
N ARG A 127 -19.44 -9.22 14.96
CA ARG A 127 -18.50 -9.20 13.83
C ARG A 127 -17.93 -7.79 13.62
N PRO A 128 -16.59 -7.65 13.50
CA PRO A 128 -15.99 -6.40 13.07
C PRO A 128 -16.58 -5.95 11.72
N GLY A 129 -16.75 -4.64 11.56
CA GLY A 129 -17.28 -4.07 10.32
C GLY A 129 -16.35 -4.28 9.11
N PRO A 130 -16.86 -4.09 7.89
CA PRO A 130 -16.02 -4.11 6.70
C PRO A 130 -14.92 -3.03 6.77
N TRP A 131 -13.82 -3.26 6.07
CA TRP A 131 -12.83 -2.20 5.85
C TRP A 131 -13.39 -1.16 4.90
N GLU A 132 -13.26 0.10 5.31
CA GLU A 132 -13.49 1.24 4.45
C GLU A 132 -12.16 1.70 3.84
N ILE A 133 -12.19 1.82 2.52
CA ILE A 133 -11.08 2.37 1.72
C ILE A 133 -11.48 3.76 1.25
N PRO A 134 -10.48 4.57 0.85
CA PRO A 134 -10.78 5.78 0.14
C PRO A 134 -11.70 5.57 -1.08
N THR A 135 -12.94 6.06 -1.02
CA THR A 135 -13.94 6.10 -2.09
C THR A 135 -14.64 7.46 -2.12
N TYR A 136 -15.45 7.73 -3.13
CA TYR A 136 -16.09 9.04 -3.33
C TYR A 136 -17.06 9.50 -2.21
N SER A 137 -17.38 8.68 -1.20
CA SER A 137 -18.42 8.99 -0.20
C SER A 137 -17.94 9.33 1.22
N LEU A 138 -16.89 8.68 1.73
CA LEU A 138 -16.50 8.78 3.15
C LEU A 138 -15.02 9.08 3.35
N VAL A 139 -14.16 8.31 2.68
CA VAL A 139 -12.72 8.59 2.68
C VAL A 139 -12.35 9.06 1.29
N TYR A 140 -12.16 10.36 1.08
CA TYR A 140 -11.85 10.91 -0.23
C TYR A 140 -10.33 11.00 -0.43
N THR A 141 -9.78 10.40 -1.47
CA THR A 141 -8.44 10.78 -1.93
C THR A 141 -8.58 11.62 -3.18
N ASN A 142 -7.98 12.81 -3.19
CA ASN A 142 -7.90 13.65 -4.38
C ASN A 142 -7.03 12.91 -5.42
N PRO A 143 -7.59 12.41 -6.53
CA PRO A 143 -6.83 11.62 -7.50
C PRO A 143 -5.73 12.45 -8.17
N ASP A 144 -5.91 13.76 -8.28
CA ASP A 144 -4.94 14.68 -8.87
C ASP A 144 -3.78 14.98 -7.92
N ARG A 145 -4.02 15.07 -6.61
CA ARG A 145 -3.04 15.58 -5.62
C ARG A 145 -2.64 14.59 -4.54
N GLY A 146 -3.18 13.37 -4.58
CA GLY A 146 -2.99 12.37 -3.52
C GLY A 146 -3.34 12.87 -2.11
N ASN A 147 -4.11 13.94 -1.93
CA ASN A 147 -4.53 14.36 -0.60
C ASN A 147 -5.61 13.43 -0.11
N MET A 148 -5.47 12.88 1.09
CA MET A 148 -6.45 11.96 1.66
C MET A 148 -7.28 12.71 2.69
N LEU A 149 -8.59 12.52 2.67
CA LEU A 149 -9.57 13.10 3.57
C LEU A 149 -10.40 11.95 4.14
N VAL A 150 -10.36 11.76 5.44
CA VAL A 150 -11.19 10.79 6.15
C VAL A 150 -12.35 11.55 6.78
N ALA A 151 -13.53 11.52 6.17
CA ALA A 151 -14.67 12.36 6.53
C ALA A 151 -15.96 11.55 6.77
N ALA A 152 -16.95 12.19 7.40
CA ALA A 152 -18.34 11.74 7.33
C ALA A 152 -18.94 12.13 5.98
N THR A 153 -20.09 11.53 5.62
CA THR A 153 -20.79 11.65 4.32
C THR A 153 -21.07 13.09 3.84
N ASN A 154 -20.93 14.10 4.71
CA ASN A 154 -21.37 15.47 4.45
C ASN A 154 -20.22 16.46 4.20
N GLN A 155 -18.99 16.00 3.95
CA GLN A 155 -17.77 16.75 3.55
C GLN A 155 -17.32 17.97 4.41
N THR A 156 -18.14 18.47 5.35
CA THR A 156 -17.84 19.63 6.19
C THR A 156 -16.97 19.28 7.40
N ALA A 157 -16.86 18.00 7.74
CA ALA A 157 -16.05 17.52 8.86
C ALA A 157 -15.27 16.26 8.45
N GLY A 158 -13.93 16.38 8.43
CA GLY A 158 -13.04 15.26 8.13
C GLY A 158 -11.59 15.54 8.49
N VAL A 159 -10.81 14.47 8.64
CA VAL A 159 -9.38 14.52 8.88
C VAL A 159 -8.66 14.50 7.54
N GLN A 160 -8.09 15.64 7.15
CA GLN A 160 -7.28 15.72 5.94
C GLN A 160 -5.82 15.39 6.25
N PHE A 161 -5.28 14.41 5.53
CA PHE A 161 -3.88 14.07 5.47
C PHE A 161 -3.31 14.59 4.15
N ALA A 162 -2.57 15.69 4.20
CA ALA A 162 -1.92 16.21 3.01
C ALA A 162 -0.88 15.21 2.49
N GLN A 163 -0.71 15.09 1.17
CA GLN A 163 0.24 14.14 0.59
C GLN A 163 1.64 14.30 1.19
N ARG A 164 2.09 15.54 1.43
CA ARG A 164 3.40 15.85 2.03
C ARG A 164 3.63 15.18 3.39
N ASP A 165 2.58 15.06 4.21
CA ASP A 165 2.65 14.46 5.54
C ASP A 165 2.70 12.92 5.46
N ARG A 166 2.35 12.38 4.28
CA ARG A 166 2.36 10.94 3.98
C ARG A 166 3.66 10.45 3.35
N LEU A 167 4.54 11.37 2.94
CA LEU A 167 5.82 11.04 2.33
C LEU A 167 6.86 10.68 3.39
N TRP A 168 7.68 9.66 3.11
CA TRP A 168 8.79 9.26 3.97
C TRP A 168 10.10 9.03 3.20
N PRO A 169 11.24 9.57 3.65
CA PRO A 169 11.38 10.56 4.72
C PRO A 169 10.50 11.79 4.53
N ALA A 170 10.12 12.44 5.63
CA ALA A 170 9.20 13.59 5.58
C ALA A 170 9.77 14.66 4.64
N ALA A 171 8.94 15.08 3.69
CA ALA A 171 9.34 16.13 2.75
C ALA A 171 9.73 17.39 3.54
N TYR A 172 10.84 18.02 3.13
CA TYR A 172 11.33 19.26 3.74
C TYR A 172 11.77 19.16 5.22
N SER A 173 11.99 17.95 5.77
CA SER A 173 12.51 17.76 7.13
C SER A 173 13.98 18.18 7.34
N SER A 174 14.66 18.67 6.29
CA SER A 174 16.00 19.25 6.46
C SER A 174 15.85 20.67 7.00
N VAL A 175 16.16 20.80 8.28
CA VAL A 175 16.74 22.02 8.84
C VAL A 175 17.83 22.51 7.88
N ASP A 176 17.81 23.80 7.62
CA ASP A 176 18.62 24.61 6.69
C ASP A 176 20.14 24.33 6.74
N THR A 177 20.57 23.13 6.33
CA THR A 177 21.97 22.82 6.12
C THR A 177 22.31 23.26 4.71
N ARG A 178 22.84 24.48 4.65
CA ARG A 178 23.35 25.23 3.50
C ARG A 178 24.53 24.56 2.76
N VAL A 179 24.59 23.23 2.78
CA VAL A 179 25.66 22.40 2.20
C VAL A 179 25.05 21.59 1.05
N ASP A 180 25.38 21.99 -0.17
CA ASP A 180 24.86 21.44 -1.43
C ASP A 180 25.16 19.95 -1.66
N ASP A 181 26.02 19.34 -0.84
CA ASP A 181 26.55 17.99 -1.08
C ASP A 181 25.55 16.85 -0.78
N ASN A 182 24.45 17.10 -0.04
CA ASN A 182 23.51 16.02 0.33
C ASN A 182 22.06 16.23 -0.14
N LYS A 183 21.90 16.87 -1.30
CA LYS A 183 20.60 17.22 -1.90
C LYS A 183 19.61 16.05 -2.04
N TYR A 184 20.12 14.81 -2.13
CA TYR A 184 19.30 13.60 -2.37
C TYR A 184 19.06 12.72 -1.13
N ALA A 185 19.74 12.97 0.01
CA ALA A 185 19.59 12.10 1.18
C ALA A 185 18.18 12.13 1.78
N ASN A 186 17.43 13.21 1.55
CA ASN A 186 16.10 13.43 2.09
C ASN A 186 14.99 13.36 1.03
N GLU A 187 15.27 12.74 -0.13
CA GLU A 187 14.20 12.51 -1.10
C GLU A 187 13.21 11.46 -0.57
N PRO A 188 11.91 11.72 -0.68
CA PRO A 188 10.91 10.77 -0.25
C PRO A 188 11.03 9.49 -1.11
N ARG A 189 10.98 8.34 -0.45
CA ARG A 189 11.08 7.02 -1.09
C ARG A 189 9.83 6.17 -0.89
N TYR A 190 9.07 6.51 0.14
CA TYR A 190 7.83 5.84 0.49
C TYR A 190 6.69 6.84 0.61
N ILE A 191 5.49 6.33 0.39
CA ILE A 191 4.24 6.97 0.76
C ILE A 191 3.42 5.97 1.56
N TRP A 192 2.70 6.45 2.57
CA TRP A 192 1.76 5.61 3.30
C TRP A 192 0.30 5.98 3.01
N ASP A 193 -0.55 4.96 2.95
CA ASP A 193 -1.99 5.06 2.82
C ASP A 193 -2.66 4.35 3.98
N VAL A 194 -3.95 4.60 4.18
CA VAL A 194 -4.72 3.93 5.23
C VAL A 194 -6.03 3.39 4.70
N ALA A 195 -6.45 2.28 5.28
CA ALA A 195 -7.84 1.87 5.34
C ALA A 195 -8.25 1.85 6.83
N THR A 196 -9.53 2.09 7.10
CA THR A 196 -10.03 2.18 8.48
C THR A 196 -11.27 1.33 8.67
N ARG A 197 -11.48 0.81 9.87
CA ARG A 197 -12.74 0.15 10.28
C ARG A 197 -12.98 0.29 11.77
N ARG A 198 -14.19 -0.03 12.24
CA ARG A 198 -14.48 -0.19 13.68
C ARG A 198 -14.10 -1.59 14.15
N VAL A 199 -13.52 -1.69 15.34
CA VAL A 199 -13.11 -2.97 15.97
C VAL A 199 -14.27 -3.59 16.71
N ASP A 200 -14.90 -2.81 17.58
CA ASP A 200 -16.08 -3.19 18.35
C ASP A 200 -17.16 -2.14 18.04
N PRO A 201 -18.36 -2.54 17.58
CA PRO A 201 -19.47 -1.60 17.40
C PRO A 201 -19.93 -0.99 18.73
N GLY A 202 -19.65 -1.67 19.84
CA GLY A 202 -20.30 -1.39 21.10
C GLY A 202 -21.81 -1.58 21.06
N THR A 203 -22.41 -1.51 22.24
CA THR A 203 -23.81 -1.09 22.31
C THR A 203 -23.84 0.44 22.24
N PRO A 204 -24.83 1.07 21.60
CA PRO A 204 -24.96 2.54 21.58
C PRO A 204 -24.94 3.19 22.98
N SER A 205 -25.22 2.40 24.02
CA SER A 205 -25.17 2.78 25.43
C SER A 205 -23.77 2.75 26.07
N ASN A 206 -22.79 2.05 25.48
CA ASN A 206 -21.43 1.93 25.99
C ASN A 206 -20.46 2.81 25.19
N VAL A 207 -20.19 4.00 25.72
CA VAL A 207 -19.24 4.98 25.13
C VAL A 207 -17.78 4.48 25.10
N GLY A 208 -17.50 3.32 25.69
CA GLY A 208 -16.17 2.69 25.73
C GLY A 208 -15.83 1.78 24.54
N ASP A 209 -16.83 1.33 23.78
CA ASP A 209 -16.66 0.29 22.75
C ASP A 209 -16.60 0.92 21.35
N ASP A 210 -15.58 1.76 21.11
CA ASP A 210 -15.47 2.56 19.89
C ASP A 210 -14.03 2.60 19.32
N GLY A 211 -13.32 1.50 19.46
CA GLY A 211 -11.99 1.34 18.86
C GLY A 211 -12.05 1.44 17.34
N ILE A 212 -11.17 2.24 16.76
CA ILE A 212 -10.96 2.29 15.30
C ILE A 212 -9.66 1.57 14.96
N GLN A 213 -9.75 0.61 14.04
CA GLN A 213 -8.59 -0.04 13.48
C GLN A 213 -8.13 0.68 12.23
N PHE A 214 -6.82 0.85 12.12
CA PHE A 214 -6.14 1.38 10.94
C PHE A 214 -5.30 0.28 10.33
N ALA A 215 -5.43 0.07 9.02
CA ALA A 215 -4.50 -0.68 8.20
C ALA A 215 -3.66 0.32 7.40
N VAL A 216 -2.39 0.46 7.77
CA VAL A 216 -1.42 1.34 7.09
C VAL A 216 -0.69 0.54 6.02
N PHE A 217 -0.78 1.00 4.77
CA PHE A 217 -0.08 0.43 3.63
C PHE A 217 1.09 1.34 3.27
N VAL A 218 2.32 0.84 3.37
CA VAL A 218 3.52 1.58 2.97
C VAL A 218 3.94 1.13 1.59
N ARG A 219 3.98 2.07 0.65
CA ARG A 219 4.33 1.82 -0.75
C ARG A 219 5.59 2.55 -1.13
N ARG A 220 6.34 1.99 -2.07
CA ARG A 220 7.45 2.72 -2.68
C ARG A 220 6.92 3.73 -3.66
N ILE A 221 7.53 4.90 -3.64
CA ILE A 221 7.33 5.88 -4.71
C ILE A 221 7.87 5.31 -6.01
N ASP A 222 7.13 5.55 -7.09
CA ASP A 222 7.45 5.07 -8.42
C ASP A 222 8.86 5.52 -8.85
N SER A 223 9.77 4.55 -8.93
CA SER A 223 11.19 4.84 -9.19
C SER A 223 11.48 5.39 -10.59
N SER A 224 10.50 5.36 -11.51
CA SER A 224 10.63 5.97 -12.84
C SER A 224 10.11 7.41 -12.90
N ILE A 225 9.55 7.95 -11.81
CA ILE A 225 9.29 9.38 -11.70
C ILE A 225 10.61 10.12 -11.91
N ARG A 226 10.63 10.99 -12.91
CA ARG A 226 11.76 11.88 -13.19
C ARG A 226 11.31 13.28 -12.88
N VAL A 227 12.11 13.99 -12.09
CA VAL A 227 11.98 15.44 -11.99
C VAL A 227 12.58 16.00 -13.26
N SER A 228 11.75 16.59 -14.13
CA SER A 228 12.26 17.25 -15.34
C SER A 228 13.20 18.35 -14.89
N ARG A 229 14.50 18.14 -15.11
CA ARG A 229 15.52 19.10 -14.70
C ARG A 229 15.64 20.24 -15.71
N ARG A 230 15.10 20.10 -16.94
CA ARG A 230 15.73 20.85 -18.04
C ARG A 230 15.03 21.11 -19.37
N ASP A 231 13.75 20.82 -19.58
CA ASP A 231 13.19 21.05 -20.93
C ASP A 231 12.46 22.39 -21.11
N LEU A 232 12.07 23.08 -20.03
CA LEU A 232 11.44 24.41 -20.14
C LEU A 232 12.40 25.55 -20.49
N ILE A 233 13.72 25.33 -20.39
CA ILE A 233 14.72 26.35 -20.77
C ILE A 233 14.78 26.52 -22.29
N ASN A 234 14.25 25.57 -23.08
CA ASN A 234 14.43 25.53 -24.53
C ASN A 234 13.19 25.83 -25.36
N ASP A 235 12.02 26.14 -24.79
CA ASP A 235 10.90 26.69 -25.59
C ASP A 235 11.17 28.17 -25.92
N PRO A 236 11.58 28.52 -27.15
CA PRO A 236 11.91 29.90 -27.51
C PRO A 236 10.72 30.86 -27.41
N ASN A 237 9.50 30.34 -27.28
CA ASN A 237 8.28 31.13 -27.25
C ASN A 237 7.74 31.38 -25.83
N ASP A 238 8.37 30.90 -24.75
CA ASP A 238 7.91 31.20 -23.39
C ASP A 238 8.28 32.65 -23.00
N PRO A 239 7.30 33.59 -22.91
CA PRO A 239 7.56 34.99 -22.61
C PRO A 239 8.02 35.22 -21.15
N LEU A 240 8.00 34.19 -20.29
CA LEU A 240 8.40 34.29 -18.88
C LEU A 240 9.85 33.85 -18.61
N ARG A 241 10.63 33.54 -19.66
CA ARG A 241 12.03 33.05 -19.57
C ARG A 241 12.97 33.90 -18.71
N LEU A 242 12.81 35.21 -18.69
CA LEU A 242 13.75 36.12 -18.02
C LEU A 242 13.45 36.34 -16.53
N SER A 243 12.29 35.90 -16.04
CA SER A 243 11.84 36.23 -14.68
C SER A 243 11.72 35.03 -13.75
N ARG A 244 11.89 33.80 -14.26
CA ARG A 244 11.83 32.59 -13.43
C ARG A 244 13.25 32.11 -13.14
N PRO A 245 13.75 32.26 -11.89
CA PRO A 245 14.99 31.60 -11.50
C PRO A 245 14.81 30.10 -11.77
N THR A 246 15.80 29.47 -12.41
CA THR A 246 15.88 28.01 -12.58
C THR A 246 15.84 27.38 -11.20
N ARG A 247 14.64 27.02 -10.75
CA ARG A 247 14.46 26.33 -9.48
C ARG A 247 14.75 24.87 -9.73
N ASP A 248 15.74 24.34 -9.04
CA ASP A 248 15.96 22.91 -8.97
C ASP A 248 14.78 22.28 -8.22
N LEU A 249 13.78 21.81 -8.99
CA LEU A 249 12.70 21.01 -8.45
C LEU A 249 13.28 19.74 -7.81
N ARG A 250 12.77 19.40 -6.64
CA ARG A 250 13.01 18.12 -5.97
C ARG A 250 11.85 17.17 -6.26
N LEU A 251 12.06 15.87 -6.02
CA LEU A 251 10.98 14.89 -6.13
C LEU A 251 9.77 15.29 -5.29
N ALA A 252 10.00 15.75 -4.05
CA ALA A 252 8.93 16.24 -3.18
C ALA A 252 8.11 17.39 -3.80
N ASP A 253 8.75 18.31 -4.53
CA ASP A 253 8.07 19.46 -5.14
C ASP A 253 7.09 18.99 -6.25
N VAL A 254 7.52 18.02 -7.05
CA VAL A 254 6.74 17.39 -8.13
C VAL A 254 5.58 16.57 -7.57
N LEU A 255 5.81 15.91 -6.43
CA LEU A 255 4.82 15.06 -5.77
C LEU A 255 3.76 15.84 -4.99
N THR A 256 4.13 16.93 -4.32
CA THR A 256 3.18 17.70 -3.51
C THR A 256 2.55 18.87 -4.28
N GLY A 257 3.21 19.31 -5.35
CA GLY A 257 2.82 20.48 -6.11
C GLY A 257 3.04 21.82 -5.39
N ASP A 258 3.60 21.82 -4.17
CA ASP A 258 3.73 23.01 -3.32
C ASP A 258 4.54 24.12 -4.00
N ARG A 259 5.59 23.77 -4.74
CA ARG A 259 6.47 24.73 -5.44
C ARG A 259 6.14 24.95 -6.91
N LEU A 260 5.13 24.24 -7.44
CA LEU A 260 4.65 24.42 -8.81
C LEU A 260 3.76 25.68 -8.96
N GLY A 261 3.51 26.40 -7.86
CA GLY A 261 2.76 27.65 -7.88
C GLY A 261 1.28 27.45 -8.18
N LEU A 262 0.68 26.35 -7.69
CA LEU A 262 -0.72 25.93 -7.91
C LEU A 262 -1.81 26.93 -7.45
N GLY A 263 -1.46 28.19 -7.18
CA GLY A 263 -2.34 29.25 -6.69
C GLY A 263 -3.00 30.14 -7.75
N GLY A 264 -3.12 29.74 -9.03
CA GLY A 264 -3.95 30.53 -9.96
C GLY A 264 -3.92 30.28 -11.47
N VAL A 265 -3.00 29.49 -12.05
CA VAL A 265 -2.93 29.30 -13.53
C VAL A 265 -2.85 27.81 -13.90
N VAL A 266 -4.01 27.21 -14.17
CA VAL A 266 -4.28 25.76 -14.12
C VAL A 266 -3.63 24.93 -15.26
N THR A 267 -3.33 25.52 -16.43
CA THR A 267 -3.16 24.72 -17.66
C THR A 267 -1.75 24.17 -17.91
N LEU A 268 -0.68 24.88 -17.52
CA LEU A 268 0.72 24.40 -17.68
C LEU A 268 1.18 23.55 -16.47
N GLN A 269 0.39 23.52 -15.39
CA GLN A 269 0.78 22.96 -14.09
C GLN A 269 0.56 21.44 -13.95
N ARG A 270 -0.30 20.83 -14.79
CA ARG A 270 -0.53 19.38 -14.78
C ARG A 270 0.62 18.59 -15.42
N ALA A 271 1.37 19.19 -16.34
CA ALA A 271 2.41 18.47 -17.09
C ALA A 271 3.61 18.08 -16.21
N GLU A 272 3.87 18.81 -15.13
CA GLU A 272 4.99 18.55 -14.21
C GLU A 272 4.55 17.82 -12.95
N HIS A 273 3.28 17.93 -12.53
CA HIS A 273 2.80 17.22 -11.36
C HIS A 273 2.88 15.71 -11.57
N ARG A 274 3.29 14.98 -10.54
CA ARG A 274 3.33 13.50 -10.54
C ARG A 274 2.70 13.01 -9.25
N VAL A 275 1.93 11.94 -9.33
CA VAL A 275 1.47 11.25 -8.13
C VAL A 275 2.53 10.24 -7.70
N ALA A 276 2.68 10.04 -6.39
CA ALA A 276 3.73 9.18 -5.84
C ALA A 276 3.64 7.72 -6.31
N VAL A 277 2.41 7.29 -6.56
CA VAL A 277 2.00 5.95 -6.95
C VAL A 277 0.84 6.14 -7.91
N ALA A 278 1.11 5.96 -9.20
CA ALA A 278 0.16 6.27 -10.24
C ALA A 278 -0.49 5.01 -10.79
N VAL A 279 -1.76 5.14 -11.14
CA VAL A 279 -2.48 4.19 -11.99
C VAL A 279 -3.00 4.89 -13.24
N THR A 280 -3.24 4.12 -14.30
CA THR A 280 -3.87 4.64 -15.51
C THR A 280 -5.20 5.33 -15.18
N ASN A 281 -5.48 6.46 -15.83
CA ASN A 281 -6.65 7.31 -15.62
C ASN A 281 -7.98 6.70 -16.14
N ASN A 282 -7.97 5.40 -16.45
CA ASN A 282 -9.18 4.67 -16.77
C ASN A 282 -9.73 4.10 -15.45
N SER A 283 -10.84 4.66 -14.99
CA SER A 283 -11.53 4.30 -13.73
C SER A 283 -11.74 2.78 -13.53
N ASN A 284 -11.74 2.01 -14.62
CA ASN A 284 -12.03 0.58 -14.60
C ASN A 284 -10.77 -0.29 -14.57
N SER A 285 -9.57 0.30 -14.63
CA SER A 285 -8.34 -0.46 -14.87
C SER A 285 -7.12 0.16 -14.18
N PRO A 286 -7.00 0.13 -12.84
CA PRO A 286 -5.91 0.77 -12.15
C PRO A 286 -4.58 -0.01 -12.35
N VAL A 287 -3.91 0.19 -13.47
CA VAL A 287 -2.61 -0.42 -13.76
C VAL A 287 -1.50 0.52 -13.30
N PRO A 288 -0.56 0.10 -12.45
CA PRO A 288 0.57 0.94 -12.07
C PRO A 288 1.31 1.46 -13.30
N THR A 289 1.40 2.78 -13.45
CA THR A 289 2.10 3.39 -14.62
C THR A 289 3.60 3.49 -14.39
N LEU A 290 4.02 3.42 -13.12
CA LEU A 290 5.41 3.47 -12.67
C LEU A 290 6.14 4.77 -13.00
N ASN A 291 5.50 5.75 -13.63
CA ASN A 291 6.07 7.03 -14.05
C ASN A 291 5.44 8.24 -13.34
N GLY A 292 4.51 7.99 -12.42
CA GLY A 292 3.79 9.03 -11.69
C GLY A 292 2.74 9.79 -12.52
N GLU A 293 2.51 9.39 -13.77
CA GLU A 293 1.46 9.95 -14.63
C GLU A 293 0.18 9.15 -14.51
N GLY A 294 -0.95 9.84 -14.43
CA GLY A 294 -2.27 9.24 -14.23
C GLY A 294 -2.89 9.70 -12.93
N GLU A 295 -3.72 8.84 -12.35
CA GLU A 295 -4.42 9.11 -11.10
C GLU A 295 -3.72 8.44 -9.93
N TYR A 296 -3.88 9.01 -8.73
CA TYR A 296 -3.37 8.39 -7.52
C TYR A 296 -3.98 6.99 -7.31
N ALA A 297 -3.11 5.99 -7.16
CA ALA A 297 -3.49 4.60 -6.96
C ALA A 297 -4.06 4.40 -5.54
N MET A 298 -5.37 4.38 -5.34
CA MET A 298 -5.97 4.17 -4.01
C MET A 298 -5.93 2.70 -3.59
N PRO A 299 -5.93 2.39 -2.27
CA PRO A 299 -6.25 1.04 -1.80
C PRO A 299 -7.58 0.54 -2.38
N MET A 300 -7.68 -0.76 -2.62
CA MET A 300 -8.82 -1.45 -3.21
C MET A 300 -9.37 -2.47 -2.22
N ARG A 301 -10.66 -2.76 -2.34
CA ARG A 301 -11.34 -3.83 -1.60
C ARG A 301 -11.79 -4.95 -2.54
N MET A 302 -11.81 -6.17 -2.02
CA MET A 302 -12.30 -7.35 -2.73
C MET A 302 -12.91 -8.33 -1.70
N GLN A 303 -13.95 -9.07 -2.08
CA GLN A 303 -14.44 -10.22 -1.31
C GLN A 303 -13.71 -11.50 -1.71
N ILE A 304 -13.55 -12.45 -0.81
CA ILE A 304 -12.92 -13.76 -1.03
C ILE A 304 -13.96 -14.85 -0.74
N GLU A 305 -14.11 -15.81 -1.65
CA GLU A 305 -15.24 -16.77 -1.66
C GLU A 305 -14.99 -18.07 -0.90
N ALA A 306 -13.74 -18.50 -0.76
CA ALA A 306 -13.44 -19.74 -0.04
C ALA A 306 -11.97 -19.80 0.36
N ILE A 307 -11.73 -20.61 1.40
CA ILE A 307 -10.39 -20.97 1.85
C ILE A 307 -10.30 -22.48 1.89
N ASP A 308 -9.46 -23.03 1.02
CA ASP A 308 -9.03 -24.43 1.11
C ASP A 308 -7.64 -24.46 1.77
N ASP A 309 -7.43 -25.36 2.73
CA ASP A 309 -6.08 -25.80 3.09
C ASP A 309 -5.88 -27.18 2.46
N PRO A 310 -5.42 -27.24 1.20
CA PRO A 310 -5.35 -28.50 0.47
C PRO A 310 -4.35 -29.50 1.09
N ASP A 311 -3.39 -29.03 1.90
CA ASP A 311 -2.22 -29.83 2.27
C ASP A 311 -1.88 -29.79 3.78
N GLY A 312 -2.60 -29.02 4.61
CA GLY A 312 -2.30 -28.90 6.05
C GLY A 312 -0.94 -28.25 6.34
N GLN A 313 -0.35 -27.55 5.36
CA GLN A 313 1.03 -27.05 5.43
C GLN A 313 1.17 -25.67 6.08
N GLY A 314 0.11 -25.15 6.73
CA GLY A 314 0.14 -23.81 7.30
C GLY A 314 0.16 -22.70 6.23
N LEU A 315 -0.29 -23.01 5.01
CA LEU A 315 -0.64 -22.05 3.98
C LEU A 315 -2.13 -22.17 3.68
N SER A 316 -2.78 -21.06 3.36
CA SER A 316 -4.18 -21.08 2.95
C SER A 316 -4.31 -20.71 1.48
N ARG A 317 -5.21 -21.38 0.77
CA ARG A 317 -5.57 -21.09 -0.60
C ARG A 317 -6.83 -20.23 -0.61
N PHE A 318 -6.73 -18.99 -1.08
CA PHE A 318 -7.89 -18.11 -1.21
C PHE A 318 -8.41 -18.19 -2.65
N LEU A 319 -9.71 -18.48 -2.80
CA LEU A 319 -10.37 -18.42 -4.11
C LEU A 319 -10.76 -16.97 -4.41
N LEU A 320 -10.33 -16.48 -5.57
CA LEU A 320 -10.68 -15.15 -6.04
C LEU A 320 -12.06 -15.20 -6.70
N PRO A 321 -12.97 -14.27 -6.37
CA PRO A 321 -14.33 -14.34 -6.87
C PRO A 321 -14.38 -14.14 -8.38
N SER A 322 -15.38 -14.75 -9.00
CA SER A 322 -15.69 -14.52 -10.41
C SER A 322 -16.09 -13.07 -10.68
N SER A 323 -16.71 -12.41 -9.70
CA SER A 323 -17.12 -11.01 -9.73
C SER A 323 -15.96 -10.00 -9.65
N ALA A 324 -14.76 -10.41 -9.21
CA ALA A 324 -13.61 -9.53 -9.23
C ALA A 324 -13.25 -9.15 -10.68
N THR A 325 -12.84 -7.91 -10.90
CA THR A 325 -12.31 -7.52 -12.21
C THR A 325 -11.01 -8.30 -12.48
N ASP A 326 -10.69 -8.52 -13.75
CA ASP A 326 -9.43 -9.19 -14.13
C ASP A 326 -8.20 -8.50 -13.57
N ILE A 327 -8.28 -7.18 -13.39
CA ILE A 327 -7.20 -6.37 -12.89
C ILE A 327 -7.04 -6.53 -11.39
N GLN A 328 -8.12 -6.47 -10.62
CA GLN A 328 -8.01 -6.76 -9.18
C GLN A 328 -7.47 -8.18 -8.96
N ARG A 329 -7.90 -9.17 -9.77
CA ARG A 329 -7.32 -10.52 -9.74
C ARG A 329 -5.85 -10.53 -10.11
N ARG A 330 -5.44 -9.80 -11.15
CA ARG A 330 -4.03 -9.72 -11.56
C ARG A 330 -3.16 -9.12 -10.45
N LEU A 331 -3.59 -7.99 -9.88
CA LEU A 331 -2.86 -7.25 -8.85
C LEU A 331 -2.77 -8.04 -7.54
N LEU A 332 -3.87 -8.68 -7.11
CA LEU A 332 -3.87 -9.49 -5.89
C LEU A 332 -3.04 -10.79 -6.03
N ARG A 333 -2.70 -11.21 -7.25
CA ARG A 333 -1.92 -12.42 -7.51
C ARG A 333 -0.41 -12.21 -7.53
N GLU A 334 0.06 -10.96 -7.42
CA GLU A 334 1.49 -10.67 -7.46
C GLU A 334 2.21 -11.28 -6.26
N PRO A 335 3.26 -12.10 -6.45
CA PRO A 335 4.04 -12.63 -5.34
C PRO A 335 4.63 -11.50 -4.49
N GLY A 336 4.46 -11.61 -3.18
CA GLY A 336 4.81 -10.58 -2.20
C GLY A 336 3.71 -9.55 -1.94
N GLN A 337 2.61 -9.55 -2.71
CA GLN A 337 1.45 -8.70 -2.44
C GLN A 337 0.96 -8.94 -1.02
N LYS A 338 0.64 -7.86 -0.30
CA LYS A 338 0.10 -7.94 1.06
C LYS A 338 -1.31 -7.35 1.09
N PHE A 339 -2.14 -7.92 1.96
CA PHE A 339 -3.50 -7.46 2.15
C PHE A 339 -3.97 -7.73 3.59
N VAL A 340 -5.03 -7.05 3.99
CA VAL A 340 -5.62 -7.16 5.34
C VAL A 340 -7.06 -7.64 5.22
N ASP A 341 -7.44 -8.66 5.98
CA ASP A 341 -8.84 -9.13 6.05
C ASP A 341 -9.69 -8.33 7.05
N ASN A 342 -11.01 -8.45 7.00
CA ASN A 342 -11.95 -7.85 7.95
C ASN A 342 -11.82 -8.35 9.41
N LEU A 343 -10.88 -9.25 9.71
CA LEU A 343 -10.49 -9.62 11.08
C LEU A 343 -9.19 -8.91 11.52
N GLY A 344 -8.47 -8.28 10.59
CA GLY A 344 -7.25 -7.51 10.86
C GLY A 344 -5.98 -8.34 10.68
N ASN A 345 -6.12 -9.57 10.18
CA ASN A 345 -4.99 -10.41 9.84
C ASN A 345 -4.32 -9.89 8.58
N ILE A 346 -2.99 -9.91 8.57
CA ILE A 346 -2.17 -9.50 7.42
C ILE A 346 -1.70 -10.76 6.72
N TYR A 347 -1.96 -10.86 5.42
CA TYR A 347 -1.50 -11.95 4.59
C TYR A 347 -0.50 -11.46 3.55
N THR A 348 0.43 -12.33 3.16
CA THR A 348 1.34 -12.14 2.03
C THR A 348 1.12 -13.24 1.01
N VAL A 349 0.95 -12.86 -0.25
CA VAL A 349 0.80 -13.78 -1.38
C VAL A 349 2.15 -14.43 -1.66
N VAL A 350 2.20 -15.76 -1.54
CA VAL A 350 3.39 -16.56 -1.83
C VAL A 350 3.43 -16.89 -3.31
N LYS A 351 2.30 -17.35 -3.84
CA LYS A 351 2.19 -17.84 -5.21
C LYS A 351 0.75 -17.74 -5.70
N ALA A 352 0.59 -17.39 -6.97
CA ALA A 352 -0.68 -17.54 -7.66
C ALA A 352 -0.80 -18.95 -8.26
N THR A 353 -1.95 -19.58 -8.05
CA THR A 353 -2.29 -20.89 -8.62
C THR A 353 -3.42 -20.71 -9.65
N PHE A 354 -3.40 -21.60 -10.64
CA PHE A 354 -4.45 -21.74 -11.63
C PHE A 354 -4.92 -23.18 -11.50
N ASP A 355 -6.04 -23.36 -10.79
CA ASP A 355 -6.61 -24.67 -10.70
C ASP A 355 -7.42 -24.89 -11.97
N LYS A 356 -6.91 -25.75 -12.84
CA LYS A 356 -7.77 -26.35 -13.86
C LYS A 356 -8.83 -27.10 -13.08
N ASN A 357 -10.11 -26.76 -13.28
CA ASN A 357 -11.18 -27.56 -12.71
C ASN A 357 -10.88 -29.02 -13.05
N PRO A 358 -10.95 -29.94 -12.08
CA PRO A 358 -10.79 -31.35 -12.39
C PRO A 358 -11.75 -31.66 -13.54
N PRO A 359 -11.26 -32.27 -14.64
CA PRO A 359 -12.11 -32.52 -15.80
C PRO A 359 -13.35 -33.25 -15.31
N ASN A 360 -14.52 -32.67 -15.55
CA ASN A 360 -15.78 -33.34 -15.21
C ASN A 360 -15.81 -34.63 -16.03
N THR A 361 -15.60 -35.76 -15.37
CA THR A 361 -15.40 -37.07 -16.02
C THR A 361 -16.62 -37.54 -16.79
N SER A 362 -17.78 -36.88 -16.62
CA SER A 362 -19.04 -37.24 -17.27
C SER A 362 -19.23 -36.69 -18.68
N ASN A 363 -18.44 -35.70 -19.11
CA ASN A 363 -18.45 -35.17 -20.48
C ASN A 363 -17.10 -34.51 -20.75
N PRO A 364 -16.27 -34.96 -21.72
CA PRO A 364 -15.07 -34.24 -22.11
C PRO A 364 -15.49 -32.89 -22.73
N PRO A 365 -15.37 -31.76 -22.03
CA PRO A 365 -15.86 -30.49 -22.55
C PRO A 365 -14.74 -29.83 -23.35
N GLU A 366 -15.15 -29.17 -24.42
CA GLU A 366 -14.42 -28.07 -25.03
C GLU A 366 -13.91 -27.14 -23.91
N VAL A 367 -12.58 -26.98 -23.81
CA VAL A 367 -11.92 -26.24 -22.73
C VAL A 367 -12.27 -24.76 -22.89
N GLN A 368 -13.37 -24.34 -22.27
CA GLN A 368 -13.72 -22.93 -22.17
C GLN A 368 -12.78 -22.26 -21.16
N PRO A 369 -11.94 -21.30 -21.60
CA PRO A 369 -10.96 -20.63 -20.73
C PRO A 369 -11.60 -19.81 -19.61
N GLU A 370 -12.91 -19.52 -19.66
CA GLU A 370 -13.64 -18.83 -18.60
C GLU A 370 -13.77 -19.61 -17.27
N ASN A 371 -13.52 -20.92 -17.25
CA ASN A 371 -13.76 -21.74 -16.06
C ASN A 371 -12.53 -21.99 -15.17
N GLU A 372 -11.38 -21.37 -15.43
CA GLU A 372 -10.20 -21.53 -14.57
C GLU A 372 -10.42 -20.84 -13.21
N ARG A 373 -10.49 -21.65 -12.14
CA ARG A 373 -10.51 -21.12 -10.77
C ARG A 373 -9.15 -20.51 -10.46
N ARG A 374 -9.15 -19.20 -10.26
CA ARG A 374 -7.95 -18.45 -9.91
C ARG A 374 -7.84 -18.40 -8.39
N SER A 375 -6.74 -18.95 -7.88
CA SER A 375 -6.47 -19.01 -6.45
C SER A 375 -5.12 -18.38 -6.12
N ILE A 376 -4.96 -17.97 -4.86
CA ILE A 376 -3.68 -17.49 -4.33
C ILE A 376 -3.32 -18.29 -3.08
N LEU A 377 -2.05 -18.66 -2.95
CA LEU A 377 -1.49 -19.23 -1.73
C LEU A 377 -0.93 -18.10 -0.88
N VAL A 378 -1.33 -18.05 0.39
CA VAL A 378 -0.99 -16.97 1.31
C VAL A 378 -0.31 -17.47 2.58
N SER A 379 0.51 -16.60 3.16
CA SER A 379 1.19 -16.79 4.44
C SER A 379 0.95 -15.57 5.36
N PRO A 380 0.65 -15.76 6.66
CA PRO A 380 0.41 -17.05 7.33
C PRO A 380 -0.86 -17.75 6.79
N ALA A 381 -1.11 -19.00 7.20
CA ALA A 381 -2.42 -19.61 7.02
C ALA A 381 -3.51 -18.73 7.64
N ALA A 382 -4.68 -18.73 7.00
CA ALA A 382 -5.87 -18.10 7.52
C ALA A 382 -6.30 -18.73 8.84
N SER A 383 -6.75 -17.86 9.73
CA SER A 383 -7.41 -18.30 10.96
C SER A 383 -8.71 -19.05 10.66
N ALA A 384 -9.17 -19.88 11.58
CA ALA A 384 -10.46 -20.57 11.47
C ALA A 384 -11.63 -19.59 11.25
N ASN A 385 -11.57 -18.41 11.87
CA ASN A 385 -12.57 -17.36 11.69
C ASN A 385 -12.53 -16.76 10.29
N ALA A 386 -11.34 -16.52 9.73
CA ALA A 386 -11.20 -16.06 8.35
C ALA A 386 -11.73 -17.11 7.36
N ALA A 387 -11.43 -18.40 7.59
CA ALA A 387 -11.96 -19.51 6.80
C ALA A 387 -13.49 -19.58 6.85
N ALA A 388 -14.09 -19.43 8.03
CA ALA A 388 -15.55 -19.41 8.20
C ALA A 388 -16.21 -18.23 7.46
N LEU A 389 -15.61 -17.03 7.52
CA LEU A 389 -16.10 -15.86 6.78
C LEU A 389 -15.92 -16.00 5.27
N ALA A 390 -14.83 -16.62 4.81
CA ALA A 390 -14.64 -16.85 3.39
C ALA A 390 -15.71 -17.81 2.88
N ALA A 391 -15.96 -18.91 3.59
CA ALA A 391 -16.98 -19.88 3.22
C ALA A 391 -18.40 -19.29 3.15
N SER A 392 -18.70 -18.21 3.89
CA SER A 392 -19.96 -17.46 3.77
C SER A 392 -19.95 -16.34 2.73
N GLY A 393 -18.82 -16.09 2.06
CA GLY A 393 -18.63 -14.97 1.13
C GLY A 393 -18.48 -13.60 1.81
N ASP A 394 -18.33 -13.59 3.14
CA ASP A 394 -18.23 -12.38 3.96
C ASP A 394 -16.79 -11.91 4.17
N LEU A 395 -15.78 -12.70 3.79
CA LEU A 395 -14.38 -12.32 3.96
C LEU A 395 -14.02 -11.22 2.97
N GLN A 396 -13.94 -9.98 3.46
CA GLN A 396 -13.42 -8.85 2.71
C GLN A 396 -11.92 -8.69 2.97
N VAL A 397 -11.17 -8.39 1.91
CA VAL A 397 -9.76 -8.03 1.97
C VAL A 397 -9.52 -6.64 1.38
N VAL A 398 -8.52 -5.94 1.91
CA VAL A 398 -8.04 -4.65 1.40
C VAL A 398 -6.57 -4.71 1.06
N PHE A 399 -6.21 -4.16 -0.09
CA PHE A 399 -4.86 -4.19 -0.63
C PHE A 399 -4.58 -2.99 -1.54
N THR A 400 -3.33 -2.74 -1.89
CA THR A 400 -2.96 -1.65 -2.80
C THR A 400 -2.66 -2.16 -4.22
N PRO A 401 -2.85 -1.35 -5.28
CA PRO A 401 -2.50 -1.71 -6.65
C PRO A 401 -1.02 -2.04 -6.88
N GLN A 402 -0.14 -1.63 -5.98
CA GLN A 402 1.28 -1.95 -6.00
C GLN A 402 1.59 -2.82 -4.78
N VAL A 403 2.52 -3.76 -4.91
CA VAL A 403 3.06 -4.55 -3.79
C VAL A 403 3.60 -3.61 -2.71
N PRO A 404 2.97 -3.55 -1.51
CA PRO A 404 3.43 -2.66 -0.46
C PRO A 404 4.74 -3.19 0.14
N ALA A 405 5.62 -2.27 0.52
CA ALA A 405 6.86 -2.58 1.24
C ALA A 405 6.55 -3.14 2.64
N ALA A 406 5.52 -2.58 3.31
CA ALA A 406 5.02 -3.06 4.59
C ALA A 406 3.52 -2.79 4.73
N VAL A 407 2.87 -3.59 5.57
CA VAL A 407 1.50 -3.37 6.02
C VAL A 407 1.52 -3.48 7.54
N HIS A 408 0.83 -2.56 8.22
CA HIS A 408 0.75 -2.52 9.68
C HIS A 408 -0.68 -2.27 10.10
N VAL A 409 -1.17 -3.02 11.08
CA VAL A 409 -2.53 -2.89 11.60
C VAL A 409 -2.45 -2.53 13.07
N PHE A 410 -3.16 -1.49 13.49
CA PHE A 410 -3.22 -1.08 14.89
C PHE A 410 -4.60 -0.53 15.25
N THR A 411 -4.96 -0.64 16.52
CA THR A 411 -6.20 -0.08 17.07
C THR A 411 -5.91 1.22 17.81
N MET A 412 -6.79 2.20 17.60
CA MET A 412 -6.88 3.42 18.38
C MET A 412 -8.16 3.37 19.21
N GLU A 413 -7.98 3.34 20.52
CA GLU A 413 -9.08 3.56 21.45
C GLU A 413 -9.34 5.07 21.62
N PRO A 414 -10.60 5.49 21.80
CA PRO A 414 -10.90 6.83 22.28
C PRO A 414 -10.19 7.10 23.61
N ARG A 415 -9.69 8.33 23.78
CA ARG A 415 -9.12 8.81 25.04
C ARG A 415 -10.12 9.60 25.87
#